data_AF-A0A959JV71-F1
#
_entry.id   AF-A0A959JV71-F1
#
_cell.length_a   1.000
_cell.length_b   1.000
_cell.length_c   1.000
_cell.angle_alpha   90.00
_cell.angle_beta   90.00
_cell.angle_gamma   90.00
#
_symmetry.space_group_name_H-M   'P 1'
#
loop_
_entity.id
_entity.type
_entity.pdbx_description
1 polymer ?
#
loop_
_entity_poly.entity_id
_entity_poly.type
_entity_poly.pdbx_seq_one_letter_code
_entity_poly.pdbx_strand_id
1 'polypeptide(L)'
;MKNNERYRIIHVSSQGVELVPGVHLLWSATNLPLDAFSFHPRGFFPWRVLIKSYDIEERHLVLEVVDYYPENNQSFFEQKLKGAIRSLQFEKLDWYYFASFLSSYRKSDLLPFILDHPDIYVPDMGIKRFHYRSDFQPDDLKFVQGGVTTWVDLPALSEPVEIRIENPHILPQFEFIKSYFFKTLGRKKIQVDIDLCIRRNQVHELKAHSKLIDSINEEMVSTLKISRVLGLQKSPKVVVVDKHLFTADEIFDQYYDEPDANLFQQNPLDVLRNLAEQGIVRNRKQLEYLAGRKHQENHKIFITLSPNFGFLFIACSSVKNHFIWELINSHATYLWSFSRKADSLDNQLKTVERIIGMIREQGRDHYRNDYQMNFVHVPYDFNIVIHRHADKGIVDPFPGWKHRLEELLV
;
A
#
# COMPACT_ATOMS: atom_id res chain seq x y z
N MET A 1 -2.52 -54.26 40.63
CA MET A 1 -3.79 -53.49 40.56
C MET A 1 -3.49 -52.18 39.84
N LYS A 2 -4.18 -51.92 38.72
CA LYS A 2 -3.88 -50.83 37.78
C LYS A 2 -4.26 -49.46 38.36
N ASN A 3 -3.29 -48.57 38.37
CA ASN A 3 -3.31 -47.23 38.96
C ASN A 3 -3.99 -46.20 38.02
N ASN A 4 -5.27 -46.43 37.67
CA ASN A 4 -5.96 -45.58 36.68
C ASN A 4 -6.70 -44.39 37.32
N GLU A 5 -6.27 -43.19 36.92
CA GLU A 5 -7.09 -42.00 36.67
C GLU A 5 -7.66 -41.18 37.85
N ARG A 6 -6.81 -40.59 38.70
CA ARG A 6 -7.21 -39.46 39.55
C ARG A 6 -7.00 -38.09 38.91
N TYR A 7 -6.32 -38.00 37.78
CA TYR A 7 -6.14 -36.74 37.05
C TYR A 7 -7.30 -36.46 36.10
N ARG A 8 -7.70 -35.20 36.00
CA ARG A 8 -8.70 -34.72 35.04
C ARG A 8 -8.22 -33.41 34.42
N ILE A 9 -8.73 -33.09 33.24
CA ILE A 9 -8.63 -31.73 32.70
C ILE A 9 -9.94 -31.03 33.04
N ILE A 10 -9.84 -29.78 33.48
CA ILE A 10 -10.99 -28.87 33.63
C ILE A 10 -10.68 -27.61 32.84
N HIS A 11 -11.71 -26.86 32.46
CA HIS A 11 -11.54 -25.55 31.85
C HIS A 11 -12.01 -24.47 32.81
N VAL A 12 -11.21 -23.41 32.97
CA VAL A 12 -11.59 -22.25 33.76
C VAL A 12 -11.71 -21.02 32.88
N SER A 13 -12.66 -20.16 33.21
CA SER A 13 -12.95 -18.93 32.47
C SER A 13 -13.54 -17.86 33.38
N SER A 14 -13.89 -16.69 32.82
CA SER A 14 -14.62 -15.64 33.53
C SER A 14 -15.98 -16.11 34.07
N GLN A 15 -16.59 -17.14 33.47
CA GLN A 15 -17.92 -17.62 33.84
C GLN A 15 -17.90 -18.69 34.94
N GLY A 16 -16.75 -19.32 35.21
CA GLY A 16 -16.64 -20.41 36.18
C GLY A 16 -15.72 -21.53 35.73
N VAL A 17 -16.00 -22.72 36.23
CA VAL A 17 -15.25 -23.96 36.01
C VAL A 17 -16.12 -24.94 35.23
N GLU A 18 -15.68 -25.29 34.03
CA GLU A 18 -16.27 -26.36 33.23
C GLU A 18 -15.52 -27.68 33.52
N LEU A 19 -16.25 -28.67 34.02
CA LEU A 19 -15.67 -29.95 34.44
C LEU A 19 -15.60 -30.94 33.29
N VAL A 20 -16.62 -30.94 32.43
CA VAL A 20 -16.72 -31.69 31.18
C VAL A 20 -17.56 -30.84 30.22
N PRO A 21 -17.49 -31.05 28.89
CA PRO A 21 -18.30 -30.29 27.95
C PRO A 21 -19.78 -30.22 28.36
N GLY A 22 -20.27 -29.00 28.60
CA GLY A 22 -21.67 -28.74 28.97
C GLY A 22 -22.01 -28.88 30.46
N VAL A 23 -21.05 -29.20 31.33
CA VAL A 23 -21.25 -29.18 32.80
C VAL A 23 -20.38 -28.09 33.41
N HIS A 24 -21.05 -26.99 33.75
CA HIS A 24 -20.43 -25.75 34.20
C HIS A 24 -20.82 -25.42 35.65
N LEU A 25 -19.82 -25.08 36.47
CA LEU A 25 -19.99 -24.58 37.84
C LEU A 25 -19.60 -23.11 37.90
N LEU A 26 -20.46 -22.27 38.47
CA LEU A 26 -20.15 -20.87 38.71
C LEU A 26 -19.06 -20.73 39.78
N TRP A 27 -18.32 -19.62 39.76
CA TRP A 27 -17.33 -19.31 40.80
C TRP A 27 -17.94 -19.24 42.21
N SER A 28 -19.22 -18.88 42.34
CA SER A 28 -19.95 -18.92 43.62
C SER A 28 -20.15 -20.33 44.18
N ALA A 29 -19.97 -21.38 43.36
CA ALA A 29 -19.98 -22.77 43.78
C ALA A 29 -18.57 -23.28 44.15
N THR A 30 -17.56 -22.40 44.19
CA THR A 30 -16.21 -22.73 44.63
C THR A 30 -15.85 -22.06 45.95
N ASN A 31 -14.70 -22.43 46.51
CA ASN A 31 -14.15 -21.78 47.70
C ASN A 31 -13.45 -20.43 47.42
N LEU A 32 -13.37 -19.98 46.16
CA LEU A 32 -12.67 -18.74 45.81
C LEU A 32 -13.61 -17.51 45.94
N PRO A 33 -13.12 -16.38 46.48
CA PRO A 33 -13.95 -15.19 46.71
C PRO A 33 -14.27 -14.45 45.41
N LEU A 34 -15.53 -14.51 44.99
CA LEU A 34 -16.01 -14.01 43.68
C LEU A 34 -15.67 -12.53 43.41
N ASP A 35 -15.72 -11.69 44.44
CA ASP A 35 -15.47 -10.25 44.30
C ASP A 35 -13.98 -9.90 44.29
N ALA A 36 -13.09 -10.86 44.57
CA ALA A 36 -11.66 -10.61 44.74
C ALA A 36 -10.86 -10.74 43.44
N PHE A 37 -11.42 -11.28 42.37
CA PHE A 37 -10.71 -11.49 41.11
C PHE A 37 -11.63 -11.51 39.89
N SER A 38 -11.03 -11.36 38.71
CA SER A 38 -11.70 -11.62 37.44
C SER A 38 -10.72 -12.21 36.45
N PHE A 39 -11.13 -13.22 35.68
CA PHE A 39 -10.32 -13.78 34.60
C PHE A 39 -10.30 -12.87 33.38
N HIS A 40 -9.36 -13.08 32.46
CA HIS A 40 -9.39 -12.40 31.16
C HIS A 40 -10.69 -12.74 30.38
N PRO A 41 -11.38 -11.76 29.76
CA PRO A 41 -12.72 -11.97 29.18
C PRO A 41 -12.82 -13.01 28.06
N ARG A 42 -11.73 -13.22 27.33
CA ARG A 42 -11.62 -14.21 26.23
C ARG A 42 -10.82 -15.46 26.64
N GLY A 43 -10.59 -15.61 27.94
CA GLY A 43 -9.79 -16.68 28.50
C GLY A 43 -10.55 -17.99 28.62
N PHE A 44 -10.04 -19.03 27.98
CA PHE A 44 -10.48 -20.41 28.16
C PHE A 44 -9.24 -21.24 28.48
N PHE A 45 -9.07 -21.60 29.75
CA PHE A 45 -7.79 -22.07 30.27
C PHE A 45 -7.91 -23.51 30.74
N PRO A 46 -7.23 -24.47 30.09
CA PRO A 46 -7.19 -25.84 30.58
C PRO A 46 -6.26 -25.97 31.76
N TRP A 47 -6.77 -26.55 32.84
CA TRP A 47 -6.01 -26.94 34.01
C TRP A 47 -6.11 -28.44 34.20
N ARG A 48 -4.98 -29.09 34.46
CA ARG A 48 -4.95 -30.47 34.92
C ARG A 48 -5.00 -30.49 36.44
N VAL A 49 -5.98 -31.23 36.95
CA VAL A 49 -6.27 -31.35 38.37
C VAL A 49 -6.15 -32.78 38.82
N LEU A 50 -5.77 -32.96 40.07
CA LEU A 50 -5.82 -34.22 40.80
C LEU A 50 -7.06 -34.19 41.71
N ILE A 51 -7.92 -35.20 41.58
CA ILE A 51 -9.05 -35.41 42.50
C ILE A 51 -8.50 -35.93 43.83
N LYS A 52 -8.67 -35.14 44.90
CA LYS A 52 -8.22 -35.49 46.25
C LYS A 52 -9.27 -36.30 46.99
N SER A 53 -10.50 -35.82 46.97
CA SER A 53 -11.65 -36.48 47.58
C SER A 53 -12.94 -36.04 46.89
N TYR A 54 -13.98 -36.85 47.07
CA TYR A 54 -15.34 -36.52 46.65
C TYR A 54 -16.31 -36.99 47.74
N ASP A 55 -17.12 -36.07 48.24
CA ASP A 55 -18.19 -36.36 49.19
C ASP A 55 -19.48 -36.66 48.42
N ILE A 56 -20.04 -37.84 48.63
CA ILE A 56 -21.24 -38.31 47.91
C ILE A 56 -22.51 -37.62 48.43
N GLU A 57 -22.59 -37.36 49.74
CA GLU A 57 -23.78 -36.77 50.37
C GLU A 57 -23.89 -35.28 50.00
N GLU A 58 -22.78 -34.55 50.15
CA GLU A 58 -22.70 -33.12 49.86
C GLU A 58 -22.47 -32.82 48.37
N ARG A 59 -22.11 -33.85 47.58
CA ARG A 59 -21.73 -33.73 46.16
C ARG A 59 -20.60 -32.71 45.97
N HIS A 60 -19.65 -32.74 46.90
CA HIS A 60 -18.55 -31.80 47.03
C HIS A 60 -17.25 -32.42 46.52
N LEU A 61 -16.56 -31.73 45.61
CA LEU A 61 -15.34 -32.22 44.99
C LEU A 61 -14.13 -31.40 45.42
N VAL A 62 -13.10 -32.06 45.98
CA VAL A 62 -11.83 -31.40 46.33
C VAL A 62 -10.78 -31.70 45.26
N LEU A 63 -10.18 -30.64 44.73
CA LEU A 63 -9.23 -30.69 43.63
C LEU A 63 -7.92 -29.99 44.00
N GLU A 64 -6.81 -30.59 43.58
CA GLU A 64 -5.49 -29.97 43.58
C GLU A 64 -5.10 -29.66 42.13
N VAL A 65 -4.77 -28.40 41.83
CA VAL A 65 -4.26 -28.06 40.49
C VAL A 65 -2.79 -28.47 40.42
N VAL A 66 -2.50 -29.45 39.57
CA VAL A 66 -1.15 -30.02 39.44
C VAL A 66 -0.40 -29.48 38.22
N ASP A 67 -1.13 -28.94 37.24
CA ASP A 67 -0.56 -28.32 36.05
C ASP A 67 -1.58 -27.33 35.46
N TYR A 68 -1.20 -26.05 35.44
CA TYR A 68 -2.02 -24.95 34.93
C TYR A 68 -1.97 -24.80 33.40
N TYR A 69 -1.11 -25.57 32.71
CA TYR A 69 -0.94 -25.53 31.26
C TYR A 69 -0.66 -26.92 30.65
N PRO A 70 -1.61 -27.87 30.75
CA PRO A 70 -1.43 -29.19 30.18
C PRO A 70 -1.22 -29.13 28.66
N GLU A 71 -0.17 -29.80 28.17
CA GLU A 71 0.15 -29.88 26.73
C GLU A 71 -0.91 -30.63 25.92
N ASN A 72 -1.58 -31.61 26.54
CA ASN A 72 -2.68 -32.37 25.95
C ASN A 72 -3.95 -32.18 26.78
N ASN A 73 -4.97 -31.57 26.17
CA ASN A 73 -6.29 -31.37 26.75
C ASN A 73 -7.39 -32.20 26.08
N GLN A 74 -7.07 -33.12 25.16
CA GLN A 74 -8.06 -33.96 24.47
C GLN A 74 -8.90 -34.79 25.46
N SER A 75 -8.29 -35.23 26.55
CA SER A 75 -8.96 -35.98 27.61
C SER A 75 -10.13 -35.22 28.26
N PHE A 76 -10.19 -33.88 28.14
CA PHE A 76 -11.34 -33.08 28.54
C PHE A 76 -12.62 -33.45 27.79
N PHE A 77 -12.52 -33.72 26.48
CA PHE A 77 -13.68 -34.03 25.65
C PHE A 77 -14.16 -35.48 25.80
N GLU A 78 -13.29 -36.35 26.33
CA GLU A 78 -13.56 -37.78 26.47
C GLU A 78 -13.99 -38.17 27.89
N GLN A 79 -13.61 -37.38 28.90
CA GLN A 79 -13.91 -37.67 30.29
C GLN A 79 -15.41 -37.55 30.60
N LYS A 80 -15.91 -38.47 31.44
CA LYS A 80 -17.31 -38.49 31.89
C LYS A 80 -17.39 -38.33 33.40
N LEU A 81 -18.41 -37.60 33.86
CA LEU A 81 -18.73 -37.51 35.27
C LEU A 81 -19.36 -38.83 35.76
N LYS A 82 -18.88 -39.32 36.90
CA LYS A 82 -19.42 -40.51 37.57
C LYS A 82 -20.56 -40.19 38.54
N GLY A 83 -20.79 -38.91 38.82
CA GLY A 83 -21.81 -38.41 39.74
C GLY A 83 -22.01 -36.91 39.55
N ALA A 84 -23.12 -36.38 40.09
CA ALA A 84 -23.41 -34.96 40.04
C ALA A 84 -22.54 -34.20 41.05
N ILE A 85 -21.99 -33.06 40.66
CA ILE A 85 -21.15 -32.21 41.51
C ILE A 85 -21.89 -30.90 41.73
N ARG A 86 -22.05 -30.49 42.99
CA ARG A 86 -22.74 -29.24 43.37
C ARG A 86 -21.78 -28.13 43.75
N SER A 87 -20.66 -28.48 44.35
CA SER A 87 -19.65 -27.53 44.81
C SER A 87 -18.25 -28.10 44.65
N LEU A 88 -17.28 -27.20 44.55
CA LEU A 88 -15.89 -27.51 44.27
C LEU A 88 -14.97 -26.76 45.23
N GLN A 89 -14.01 -27.45 45.81
CA GLN A 89 -12.95 -26.82 46.60
C GLN A 89 -11.62 -27.03 45.91
N PHE A 90 -10.96 -25.94 45.57
CA PHE A 90 -9.55 -25.97 45.24
C PHE A 90 -8.74 -26.04 46.52
N GLU A 91 -7.78 -26.95 46.57
CA GLU A 91 -6.59 -26.80 47.41
C GLU A 91 -5.89 -25.48 47.08
N LYS A 92 -4.96 -25.07 47.94
CA LYS A 92 -4.27 -23.78 47.74
C LYS A 92 -3.64 -23.70 46.36
N LEU A 93 -4.00 -22.67 45.62
CA LEU A 93 -3.53 -22.42 44.25
C LEU A 93 -2.14 -21.80 44.29
N ASP A 94 -1.29 -22.14 43.34
CA ASP A 94 -0.02 -21.44 43.21
C ASP A 94 -0.29 -20.01 42.73
N TRP A 95 0.08 -19.01 43.55
CA TRP A 95 -0.22 -17.61 43.26
C TRP A 95 0.33 -17.16 41.91
N TYR A 96 1.55 -17.59 41.58
CA TYR A 96 2.26 -17.14 40.41
C TYR A 96 1.55 -17.60 39.13
N TYR A 97 1.15 -18.87 39.07
CA TYR A 97 0.40 -19.39 37.93
C TYR A 97 -1.04 -18.86 37.90
N PHE A 98 -1.73 -18.85 39.04
CA PHE A 98 -3.12 -18.41 39.12
C PHE A 98 -3.28 -16.95 38.68
N ALA A 99 -2.41 -16.05 39.17
CA ALA A 99 -2.47 -14.62 38.84
C ALA A 99 -2.33 -14.34 37.34
N SER A 100 -1.62 -15.20 36.59
CA SER A 100 -1.42 -15.04 35.15
C SER A 100 -2.70 -15.14 34.30
N PHE A 101 -3.77 -15.72 34.85
CA PHE A 101 -5.05 -15.87 34.18
C PHE A 101 -6.04 -14.72 34.49
N LEU A 102 -5.68 -13.85 35.43
CA LEU A 102 -6.55 -12.82 35.99
C LEU A 102 -6.35 -11.48 35.29
N SER A 103 -7.44 -10.83 34.91
CA SER A 103 -7.46 -9.45 34.42
C SER A 103 -7.47 -8.42 35.54
N SER A 104 -8.01 -8.77 36.70
CA SER A 104 -7.98 -7.95 37.92
C SER A 104 -8.02 -8.84 39.16
N TYR A 105 -7.43 -8.37 40.27
CA TYR A 105 -7.46 -9.09 41.55
C TYR A 105 -7.14 -8.20 42.75
N ARG A 106 -7.56 -8.65 43.94
CA ARG A 106 -7.12 -8.16 45.25
C ARG A 106 -6.37 -9.28 45.96
N LYS A 107 -5.03 -9.26 45.91
CA LYS A 107 -4.18 -10.34 46.44
C LYS A 107 -4.43 -10.60 47.93
N SER A 108 -4.71 -9.57 48.72
CA SER A 108 -5.03 -9.67 50.16
C SER A 108 -6.15 -10.66 50.45
N ASP A 109 -7.21 -10.63 49.64
CA ASP A 109 -8.42 -11.43 49.81
C ASP A 109 -8.20 -12.88 49.37
N LEU A 110 -7.15 -13.11 48.57
CA LEU A 110 -6.77 -14.41 48.02
C LEU A 110 -5.71 -15.14 48.86
N LEU A 111 -5.01 -14.44 49.77
CA LEU A 111 -3.96 -15.03 50.62
C LEU A 111 -4.34 -16.36 51.30
N PRO A 112 -5.57 -16.58 51.81
CA PRO A 112 -5.94 -17.87 52.40
C PRO A 112 -5.97 -19.04 51.41
N PHE A 113 -6.17 -18.75 50.12
CA PHE A 113 -6.42 -19.71 49.05
C PHE A 113 -5.21 -19.94 48.14
N ILE A 114 -4.09 -19.27 48.42
CA ILE A 114 -2.90 -19.34 47.56
C ILE A 114 -1.66 -19.79 48.32
N LEU A 115 -0.75 -20.41 47.60
CA LEU A 115 0.63 -20.63 47.98
C LEU A 115 1.46 -19.51 47.36
N ASP A 116 2.08 -18.70 48.20
CA ASP A 116 3.00 -17.63 47.79
C ASP A 116 4.41 -18.10 48.12
N HIS A 117 5.08 -18.70 47.14
CA HIS A 117 6.45 -19.18 47.29
C HIS A 117 7.42 -18.13 46.75
N PRO A 118 8.14 -17.39 47.62
CA PRO A 118 9.06 -16.35 47.18
C PRO A 118 10.25 -16.88 46.37
N ASP A 119 10.56 -18.18 46.47
CA ASP A 119 11.76 -18.81 45.92
C ASP A 119 11.49 -19.90 44.87
N ILE A 120 10.28 -19.99 44.31
CA ILE A 120 10.06 -20.90 43.17
C ILE A 120 10.73 -20.32 41.93
N TYR A 121 11.79 -21.01 41.50
CA TYR A 121 12.32 -20.93 40.15
C TYR A 121 11.20 -21.27 39.16
N VAL A 122 10.74 -20.25 38.45
CA VAL A 122 9.79 -20.34 37.36
C VAL A 122 10.47 -21.10 36.21
N PRO A 123 9.94 -22.23 35.71
CA PRO A 123 10.25 -22.63 34.35
C PRO A 123 9.78 -21.47 33.48
N ASP A 124 10.75 -20.74 32.91
CA ASP A 124 10.57 -19.63 31.96
C ASP A 124 9.22 -19.78 31.24
N MET A 125 8.33 -18.78 31.33
CA MET A 125 7.01 -18.74 30.65
C MET A 125 7.14 -18.90 29.12
N GLY A 126 8.36 -19.15 28.65
CA GLY A 126 8.75 -19.60 27.35
C GLY A 126 8.80 -18.46 26.38
N ILE A 127 8.51 -17.23 26.84
CA ILE A 127 8.46 -16.00 26.06
C ILE A 127 9.86 -15.42 26.01
N LYS A 128 10.62 -15.83 25.00
CA LYS A 128 11.91 -15.24 24.68
C LYS A 128 11.68 -14.14 23.66
N ARG A 129 12.12 -12.93 24.00
CA ARG A 129 12.10 -11.77 23.09
C ARG A 129 13.49 -11.55 22.52
N PHE A 130 13.56 -11.44 21.22
CA PHE A 130 14.78 -11.15 20.49
C PHE A 130 14.55 -9.90 19.65
N HIS A 131 15.59 -9.09 19.55
CA HIS A 131 15.65 -7.97 18.64
C HIS A 131 16.85 -8.17 17.73
N TYR A 132 16.58 -8.23 16.43
CA TYR A 132 17.60 -8.38 15.39
C TYR A 132 17.62 -7.16 14.51
N ARG A 133 18.78 -6.94 13.88
CA ARG A 133 18.97 -5.89 12.90
C ARG A 133 19.74 -6.48 11.73
N SER A 134 19.14 -6.40 10.55
CA SER A 134 19.66 -6.99 9.33
C SER A 134 19.64 -5.97 8.20
N ASP A 135 20.65 -6.02 7.34
CA ASP A 135 20.75 -5.16 6.15
C ASP A 135 20.48 -5.98 4.90
N PHE A 136 19.56 -5.48 4.06
CA PHE A 136 19.15 -6.11 2.81
C PHE A 136 19.54 -5.25 1.60
N GLN A 137 19.80 -5.88 0.46
CA GLN A 137 19.86 -5.17 -0.82
C GLN A 137 18.43 -4.91 -1.32
N PRO A 138 18.24 -3.88 -2.16
CA PRO A 138 16.98 -3.66 -2.87
C PRO A 138 16.40 -4.90 -3.54
N ASP A 139 17.26 -5.71 -4.16
CA ASP A 139 16.85 -6.89 -4.92
C ASP A 139 16.36 -8.03 -4.02
N ASP A 140 16.74 -8.05 -2.74
CA ASP A 140 16.30 -9.03 -1.75
C ASP A 140 14.87 -8.75 -1.26
N LEU A 141 14.34 -7.55 -1.51
CA LEU A 141 13.00 -7.14 -1.12
C LEU A 141 12.01 -7.34 -2.25
N LYS A 142 10.79 -7.77 -1.90
CA LYS A 142 9.66 -7.86 -2.83
C LYS A 142 8.55 -6.92 -2.40
N PHE A 143 8.13 -6.03 -3.29
CA PHE A 143 7.01 -5.12 -3.05
C PHE A 143 5.69 -5.88 -3.16
N VAL A 144 4.85 -5.73 -2.12
CA VAL A 144 3.54 -6.36 -2.02
C VAL A 144 2.50 -5.32 -1.62
N GLN A 145 1.21 -5.68 -1.63
CA GLN A 145 0.17 -4.75 -1.23
C GLN A 145 0.35 -4.36 0.24
N GLY A 146 0.58 -3.07 0.49
CA GLY A 146 0.72 -2.51 1.82
C GLY A 146 2.06 -2.81 2.50
N GLY A 147 3.12 -3.16 1.76
CA GLY A 147 4.44 -3.33 2.37
C GLY A 147 5.48 -3.99 1.47
N VAL A 148 6.56 -4.47 2.08
CA VAL A 148 7.58 -5.30 1.42
C VAL A 148 7.80 -6.60 2.19
N THR A 149 8.13 -7.69 1.50
CA THR A 149 8.53 -8.96 2.12
C THR A 149 9.95 -9.35 1.75
N THR A 150 10.61 -10.10 2.62
CA THR A 150 11.93 -10.69 2.39
C THR A 150 12.17 -11.88 3.32
N TRP A 151 13.11 -12.75 2.97
CA TRP A 151 13.49 -13.92 3.77
C TRP A 151 14.71 -13.60 4.62
N VAL A 152 14.69 -14.04 5.88
CA VAL A 152 15.79 -13.79 6.83
C VAL A 152 16.06 -15.01 7.70
N ASP A 153 17.35 -15.29 7.89
CA ASP A 153 17.83 -16.27 8.87
C ASP A 153 17.93 -15.60 10.24
N LEU A 154 17.10 -16.04 11.19
CA LEU A 154 17.15 -15.57 12.58
C LEU A 154 17.80 -16.64 13.46
N PRO A 155 18.85 -16.33 14.24
CA PRO A 155 19.56 -17.32 15.07
C PRO A 155 18.69 -18.09 16.06
N ALA A 156 17.53 -17.55 16.46
CA ALA A 156 16.59 -18.22 17.35
C ALA A 156 15.64 -19.18 16.64
N LEU A 157 15.68 -19.27 15.30
CA LEU A 157 14.86 -20.15 14.47
C LEU A 157 15.75 -21.13 13.70
N SER A 158 15.23 -22.32 13.43
CA SER A 158 15.96 -23.37 12.70
C SER A 158 15.90 -23.20 11.17
N GLU A 159 14.95 -22.44 10.66
CA GLU A 159 14.71 -22.22 9.24
C GLU A 159 14.55 -20.72 8.95
N PRO A 160 14.95 -20.26 7.75
CA PRO A 160 14.67 -18.89 7.32
C PRO A 160 13.16 -18.62 7.34
N VAL A 161 12.80 -17.40 7.74
CA VAL A 161 11.40 -16.97 7.83
C VAL A 161 11.16 -15.78 6.91
N GLU A 162 9.99 -15.73 6.27
CA GLU A 162 9.55 -14.54 5.54
C GLU A 162 9.07 -13.49 6.54
N ILE A 163 9.70 -12.32 6.52
CA ILE A 163 9.27 -11.15 7.26
C ILE A 163 8.53 -10.19 6.34
N ARG A 164 7.56 -9.46 6.92
CA ARG A 164 6.80 -8.41 6.24
C ARG A 164 7.00 -7.09 6.96
N ILE A 165 7.40 -6.07 6.21
CA ILE A 165 7.52 -4.69 6.68
C ILE A 165 6.30 -3.95 6.14
N GLU A 166 5.39 -3.57 7.01
CA GLU A 166 4.15 -2.89 6.63
C GLU A 166 4.41 -1.45 6.21
N ASN A 167 3.85 -1.05 5.07
CA ASN A 167 3.71 0.34 4.66
C ASN A 167 2.50 0.48 3.71
N PRO A 168 1.41 1.15 4.13
CA PRO A 168 0.16 1.23 3.36
C PRO A 168 0.30 1.96 2.02
N HIS A 169 1.35 2.75 1.81
CA HIS A 169 1.58 3.50 0.56
C HIS A 169 2.28 2.66 -0.52
N ILE A 170 2.72 1.45 -0.18
CA ILE A 170 3.37 0.54 -1.13
C ILE A 170 2.33 -0.29 -1.87
N LEU A 171 2.44 -0.29 -3.20
CA LEU A 171 1.60 -1.07 -4.11
C LEU A 171 2.44 -2.14 -4.82
N PRO A 172 1.87 -3.32 -5.16
CA PRO A 172 2.60 -4.41 -5.79
C PRO A 172 3.33 -4.00 -7.07
N GLN A 173 2.70 -3.15 -7.89
CA GLN A 173 3.28 -2.71 -9.16
C GLN A 173 4.58 -1.91 -8.95
N PHE A 174 4.81 -1.32 -7.77
CA PHE A 174 6.06 -0.59 -7.49
C PHE A 174 7.29 -1.49 -7.56
N GLU A 175 7.13 -2.83 -7.53
CA GLU A 175 8.20 -3.79 -7.80
C GLU A 175 8.91 -3.49 -9.13
N PHE A 176 8.14 -3.10 -10.16
CA PHE A 176 8.70 -2.81 -11.49
C PHE A 176 9.62 -1.61 -11.49
N ILE A 177 9.43 -0.65 -10.57
CA ILE A 177 10.25 0.57 -10.44
C ILE A 177 11.04 0.63 -9.13
N LYS A 178 11.23 -0.52 -8.48
CA LYS A 178 11.92 -0.64 -7.19
C LYS A 178 13.28 0.07 -7.21
N SER A 179 14.00 -0.03 -8.32
CA SER A 179 15.30 0.60 -8.54
C SER A 179 15.26 2.14 -8.37
N TYR A 180 14.16 2.79 -8.76
CA TYR A 180 13.98 4.24 -8.65
C TYR A 180 13.75 4.70 -7.22
N PHE A 181 13.00 3.95 -6.41
CA PHE A 181 12.80 4.27 -5.00
C PHE A 181 14.15 4.32 -4.28
N PHE A 182 14.99 3.29 -4.46
CA PHE A 182 16.28 3.22 -3.78
C PHE A 182 17.34 4.17 -4.33
N LYS A 183 17.32 4.47 -5.65
CA LYS A 183 18.14 5.55 -6.22
C LYS A 183 17.79 6.91 -5.62
N THR A 184 16.49 7.21 -5.50
CA THR A 184 16.01 8.50 -5.00
C THR A 184 16.30 8.65 -3.50
N LEU A 185 16.16 7.58 -2.72
CA LEU A 185 16.47 7.57 -1.29
C LEU A 185 17.99 7.58 -0.98
N GLY A 186 18.86 7.41 -1.98
CA GLY A 186 20.31 7.54 -1.82
C GLY A 186 20.95 6.49 -0.91
N ARG A 187 20.34 5.31 -0.78
CA ARG A 187 20.82 4.21 0.09
C ARG A 187 20.96 2.92 -0.70
N LYS A 188 22.12 2.27 -0.56
CA LYS A 188 22.43 0.98 -1.19
C LYS A 188 21.92 -0.22 -0.39
N LYS A 189 21.64 -0.04 0.91
CA LYS A 189 21.16 -1.10 1.79
C LYS A 189 19.96 -0.62 2.59
N ILE A 190 19.03 -1.53 2.85
CA ILE A 190 17.84 -1.33 3.68
C ILE A 190 18.10 -1.99 5.03
N GLN A 191 18.20 -1.18 6.07
CA GLN A 191 18.28 -1.68 7.44
C GLN A 191 16.88 -2.00 7.94
N VAL A 192 16.69 -3.19 8.49
CA VAL A 192 15.43 -3.68 9.02
C VAL A 192 15.66 -4.12 10.46
N ASP A 193 14.84 -3.58 11.35
CA ASP A 193 14.76 -3.95 12.75
C ASP A 193 13.63 -4.99 12.91
N ILE A 194 13.94 -6.13 13.54
CA ILE A 194 13.06 -7.30 13.61
C ILE A 194 12.86 -7.68 15.08
N ASP A 195 11.62 -7.61 15.54
CA ASP A 195 11.20 -8.02 16.87
C ASP A 195 10.56 -9.41 16.79
N LEU A 196 11.18 -10.38 17.46
CA LEU A 196 10.74 -11.77 17.50
C LEU A 196 10.37 -12.15 18.93
N CYS A 197 9.16 -12.68 19.11
CA CYS A 197 8.68 -13.23 20.36
C CYS A 197 8.42 -14.72 20.15
N ILE A 198 9.25 -15.57 20.75
CA ILE A 198 9.06 -17.03 20.74
C ILE A 198 8.38 -17.40 22.05
N ARG A 199 7.28 -18.16 22.00
CA ARG A 199 6.62 -18.78 23.16
C ARG A 199 6.62 -20.29 23.00
N ARG A 200 7.20 -21.03 23.96
CA ARG A 200 7.25 -22.51 23.94
C ARG A 200 7.82 -23.07 22.62
N ASN A 201 8.91 -22.47 22.14
CA ASN A 201 9.60 -22.83 20.89
C ASN A 201 8.77 -22.61 19.61
N GLN A 202 7.69 -21.83 19.67
CA GLN A 202 6.92 -21.38 18.50
C GLN A 202 6.96 -19.86 18.38
N VAL A 203 6.99 -19.36 17.14
CA VAL A 203 6.90 -17.91 16.87
C VAL A 203 5.50 -17.43 17.26
N HIS A 204 5.42 -16.62 18.31
CA HIS A 204 4.19 -15.98 18.76
C HIS A 204 3.97 -14.62 18.10
N GLU A 205 5.05 -13.88 17.86
CA GLU A 205 5.00 -12.56 17.24
C GLU A 205 6.29 -12.34 16.44
N LEU A 206 6.14 -11.82 15.22
CA LEU A 206 7.25 -11.44 14.35
C LEU A 206 6.87 -10.12 13.69
N LYS A 207 7.57 -9.06 14.05
CA LYS A 207 7.35 -7.71 13.53
C LYS A 207 8.65 -7.20 12.92
N ALA A 208 8.56 -6.61 11.74
CA ALA A 208 9.70 -5.98 11.09
C ALA A 208 9.36 -4.53 10.77
N HIS A 209 10.32 -3.63 11.00
CA HIS A 209 10.18 -2.21 10.72
C HIS A 209 11.46 -1.67 10.04
N SER A 210 11.30 -0.65 9.21
CA SER A 210 12.44 0.00 8.56
C SER A 210 12.12 1.46 8.27
N LYS A 211 12.93 2.36 8.83
CA LYS A 211 12.80 3.81 8.60
C LYS A 211 12.90 4.18 7.13
N LEU A 212 13.65 3.41 6.34
CA LEU A 212 13.79 3.65 4.91
C LEU A 212 12.50 3.27 4.17
N ILE A 213 11.89 2.13 4.52
CA ILE A 213 10.61 1.73 3.95
C ILE A 213 9.51 2.68 4.40
N ASP A 214 9.51 3.12 5.66
CA ASP A 214 8.57 4.12 6.19
C ASP A 214 8.65 5.47 5.45
N SER A 215 9.81 5.81 4.89
CA SER A 215 9.99 7.03 4.09
C SER A 215 9.28 7.00 2.72
N ILE A 216 8.84 5.81 2.28
CA ILE A 216 7.99 5.67 1.10
C ILE A 216 6.57 6.07 1.49
N ASN A 217 6.31 7.38 1.50
CA ASN A 217 5.03 7.98 1.84
C ASN A 217 4.40 8.66 0.61
N GLU A 218 3.23 9.29 0.79
CA GLU A 218 2.53 10.00 -0.29
C GLU A 218 3.38 11.11 -0.93
N GLU A 219 4.18 11.81 -0.13
CA GLU A 219 5.07 12.88 -0.60
C GLU A 219 6.18 12.32 -1.51
N MET A 220 6.80 11.21 -1.11
CA MET A 220 7.81 10.54 -1.91
C MET A 220 7.23 10.00 -3.22
N VAL A 221 6.06 9.35 -3.16
CA VAL A 221 5.36 8.85 -4.36
C VAL A 221 5.04 10.01 -5.30
N SER A 222 4.58 11.15 -4.77
CA SER A 222 4.32 12.37 -5.56
C SER A 222 5.59 12.92 -6.19
N THR A 223 6.70 12.94 -5.44
CA THR A 223 8.01 13.37 -5.93
C THR A 223 8.50 12.48 -7.09
N LEU A 224 8.27 11.17 -7.01
CA LEU A 224 8.59 10.25 -8.10
C LEU A 224 7.73 10.49 -9.35
N LYS A 225 6.43 10.76 -9.19
CA LYS A 225 5.54 11.13 -10.32
C LYS A 225 6.06 12.39 -11.03
N ILE A 226 6.49 13.39 -10.27
CA ILE A 226 7.04 14.65 -10.80
C ILE A 226 8.38 14.39 -11.50
N SER A 227 9.30 13.66 -10.87
CA SER A 227 10.64 13.41 -11.41
C SER A 227 10.60 12.65 -12.74
N ARG A 228 9.68 11.67 -12.87
CA ARG A 228 9.44 10.95 -14.13
C ARG A 228 8.95 11.89 -15.24
N VAL A 229 7.99 12.75 -14.93
CA VAL A 229 7.47 13.76 -15.88
C VAL A 229 8.55 14.74 -16.33
N LEU A 230 9.39 15.21 -15.41
CA LEU A 230 10.54 16.07 -15.75
C LEU A 230 11.59 15.32 -16.59
N GLY A 231 11.74 14.02 -16.39
CA GLY A 231 12.58 13.15 -17.21
C GLY A 231 12.18 13.14 -18.68
N LEU A 232 10.88 13.28 -19.00
CA LEU A 232 10.37 13.31 -20.38
C LEU A 232 10.84 14.52 -21.20
N GLN A 233 11.25 15.60 -20.52
CA GLN A 233 11.84 16.77 -21.18
C GLN A 233 13.31 16.54 -21.58
N LYS A 234 13.98 15.58 -20.94
CA LYS A 234 15.38 15.24 -21.22
C LYS A 234 15.41 14.21 -22.35
N SER A 235 16.32 14.39 -23.31
CA SER A 235 16.38 13.60 -24.55
C SER A 235 16.29 12.08 -24.31
N PRO A 236 15.50 11.35 -25.12
CA PRO A 236 15.32 9.91 -24.99
C PRO A 236 16.60 9.15 -25.32
N LYS A 237 16.85 8.04 -24.60
CA LYS A 237 17.95 7.12 -24.91
C LYS A 237 17.64 6.16 -26.08
N VAL A 238 16.38 5.91 -26.43
CA VAL A 238 15.96 5.26 -27.68
C VAL A 238 14.53 5.69 -27.97
N VAL A 239 14.20 6.07 -29.22
CA VAL A 239 12.80 6.19 -29.67
C VAL A 239 12.66 5.40 -30.95
N VAL A 240 11.62 4.58 -30.99
CA VAL A 240 11.10 3.88 -32.17
C VAL A 240 11.06 4.83 -33.37
N VAL A 241 11.56 4.36 -34.53
CA VAL A 241 12.05 5.20 -35.63
C VAL A 241 10.97 6.06 -36.32
N ASP A 242 9.67 5.83 -36.18
CA ASP A 242 8.65 6.50 -37.02
C ASP A 242 7.42 7.11 -36.30
N LYS A 243 7.47 7.32 -34.96
CA LYS A 243 6.32 7.88 -34.21
C LYS A 243 6.62 9.26 -33.60
N HIS A 244 5.68 10.19 -33.70
CA HIS A 244 5.87 11.57 -33.24
C HIS A 244 4.82 12.07 -32.23
N LEU A 245 3.65 11.42 -32.18
CA LEU A 245 2.61 11.68 -31.19
C LEU A 245 2.50 10.48 -30.24
N PHE A 246 2.43 10.74 -28.95
CA PHE A 246 2.36 9.67 -27.96
C PHE A 246 1.21 9.89 -26.98
N THR A 247 0.57 8.81 -26.54
CA THR A 247 -0.29 8.86 -25.34
C THR A 247 0.57 8.86 -24.07
N ALA A 248 -0.03 9.15 -22.91
CA ALA A 248 0.70 9.05 -21.64
C ALA A 248 1.23 7.63 -21.42
N ASP A 249 0.40 6.62 -21.67
CA ASP A 249 0.78 5.20 -21.53
C ASP A 249 1.98 4.87 -22.42
N GLU A 250 1.94 5.23 -23.71
CA GLU A 250 3.01 4.96 -24.67
C GLU A 250 4.34 5.64 -24.31
N ILE A 251 4.30 6.85 -23.74
CA ILE A 251 5.52 7.53 -23.30
C ILE A 251 6.18 6.78 -22.17
N PHE A 252 5.40 6.35 -21.18
CA PHE A 252 5.95 5.66 -20.04
C PHE A 252 6.39 4.23 -20.38
N ASP A 253 5.90 3.63 -21.47
CA ASP A 253 6.32 2.31 -22.00
C ASP A 253 7.68 2.38 -22.67
N GLN A 254 7.93 3.47 -23.40
CA GLN A 254 9.12 3.57 -24.23
C GLN A 254 10.32 4.19 -23.50
N TYR A 255 10.10 4.95 -22.43
CA TYR A 255 11.18 5.66 -21.72
C TYR A 255 11.85 4.85 -20.61
N TYR A 256 11.26 3.74 -20.19
CA TYR A 256 11.72 2.97 -19.04
C TYR A 256 11.91 1.52 -19.49
N ASP A 257 13.11 0.96 -19.29
CA ASP A 257 13.45 -0.45 -19.58
C ASP A 257 12.69 -1.47 -18.68
N GLU A 258 11.64 -1.02 -17.98
CA GLU A 258 10.90 -1.76 -16.95
C GLU A 258 9.43 -1.94 -17.41
N PRO A 259 8.84 -3.14 -17.30
CA PRO A 259 7.46 -3.39 -17.71
C PRO A 259 6.46 -2.61 -16.82
N ASP A 260 5.31 -2.26 -17.40
CA ASP A 260 4.22 -1.48 -16.78
C ASP A 260 4.41 0.05 -16.81
N ALA A 261 4.38 0.59 -18.02
CA ALA A 261 4.30 2.01 -18.31
C ALA A 261 3.14 2.69 -17.63
N ASN A 262 3.32 3.84 -17.02
CA ASN A 262 2.21 4.52 -16.38
C ASN A 262 1.62 3.74 -15.18
N LEU A 263 2.50 3.07 -14.45
CA LEU A 263 2.33 2.62 -13.07
C LEU A 263 1.47 3.53 -12.17
N PHE A 264 1.59 4.85 -12.38
CA PHE A 264 0.92 5.89 -11.61
C PHE A 264 -0.41 6.37 -12.22
N GLN A 265 -0.82 5.79 -13.35
CA GLN A 265 -2.01 6.11 -14.13
C GLN A 265 -2.14 7.62 -14.45
N GLN A 266 -1.00 8.27 -14.65
CA GLN A 266 -0.90 9.67 -15.01
C GLN A 266 -1.46 9.86 -16.42
N ASN A 267 -2.54 10.61 -16.52
CA ASN A 267 -3.06 11.02 -17.82
C ASN A 267 -2.27 12.25 -18.34
N PRO A 268 -2.46 12.67 -19.60
CA PRO A 268 -1.78 13.85 -20.14
C PRO A 268 -2.04 15.16 -19.36
N LEU A 269 -3.19 15.28 -18.67
CA LEU A 269 -3.49 16.43 -17.81
C LEU A 269 -2.66 16.41 -16.53
N ASP A 270 -2.42 15.24 -15.95
CA ASP A 270 -1.55 15.08 -14.78
C ASP A 270 -0.11 15.42 -15.14
N VAL A 271 0.34 15.00 -16.33
CA VAL A 271 1.65 15.41 -16.88
C VAL A 271 1.73 16.93 -17.02
N LEU A 272 0.70 17.57 -17.60
CA LEU A 272 0.64 19.02 -17.74
C LEU A 272 0.66 19.74 -16.39
N ARG A 273 -0.16 19.30 -15.43
CA ARG A 273 -0.24 19.88 -14.08
C ARG A 273 1.10 19.80 -13.36
N ASN A 274 1.73 18.62 -13.37
CA ASN A 274 3.04 18.42 -12.77
C ASN A 274 4.09 19.35 -13.38
N LEU A 275 4.08 19.57 -14.70
CA LEU A 275 4.99 20.52 -15.35
C LEU A 275 4.69 21.98 -14.98
N ALA A 276 3.41 22.34 -14.92
CA ALA A 276 2.95 23.69 -14.62
C ALA A 276 3.24 24.12 -13.17
N GLU A 277 3.13 23.19 -12.22
CA GLU A 277 3.44 23.41 -10.79
C GLU A 277 4.93 23.66 -10.54
N GLN A 278 5.81 23.09 -11.36
CA GLN A 278 7.26 23.32 -11.26
C GLN A 278 7.70 24.66 -11.87
N GLY A 279 6.77 25.44 -12.46
CA GLY A 279 7.07 26.75 -13.05
C GLY A 279 7.81 26.70 -14.39
N ILE A 280 7.89 25.53 -15.03
CA ILE A 280 8.70 25.29 -16.24
C ILE A 280 7.91 25.57 -17.53
N VAL A 281 6.65 25.99 -17.42
CA VAL A 281 5.71 26.10 -18.55
C VAL A 281 5.33 27.56 -18.79
N ARG A 282 5.90 28.16 -19.85
CA ARG A 282 5.54 29.52 -20.31
C ARG A 282 4.05 29.60 -20.66
N ASN A 283 3.55 28.62 -21.41
CA ASN A 283 2.22 28.67 -22.02
C ASN A 283 1.15 28.00 -21.14
N ARG A 284 1.29 28.13 -19.82
CA ARG A 284 0.46 27.43 -18.83
C ARG A 284 -1.04 27.73 -19.02
N LYS A 285 -1.42 29.00 -19.13
CA LYS A 285 -2.82 29.43 -19.27
C LYS A 285 -3.46 28.87 -20.55
N GLN A 286 -2.70 28.84 -21.65
CA GLN A 286 -3.12 28.28 -22.94
C GLN A 286 -3.38 26.79 -22.82
N LEU A 287 -2.43 26.06 -22.23
CA LEU A 287 -2.53 24.62 -22.04
C LEU A 287 -3.69 24.25 -21.09
N GLU A 288 -3.85 24.95 -19.97
CA GLU A 288 -4.98 24.78 -19.05
C GLU A 288 -6.33 25.05 -19.74
N TYR A 289 -6.40 26.09 -20.57
CA TYR A 289 -7.61 26.41 -21.32
C TYR A 289 -7.99 25.34 -22.35
N LEU A 290 -7.00 24.89 -23.13
CA LEU A 290 -7.19 23.85 -24.14
C LEU A 290 -7.62 22.54 -23.50
N ALA A 291 -6.89 22.11 -22.47
CA ALA A 291 -7.17 20.92 -21.69
C ALA A 291 -8.57 20.92 -21.05
N GLY A 292 -8.95 22.02 -20.41
CA GLY A 292 -10.14 22.05 -19.55
C GLY A 292 -11.44 22.47 -20.25
N ARG A 293 -11.38 23.11 -21.42
CA ARG A 293 -12.59 23.71 -22.04
C ARG A 293 -12.77 23.47 -23.53
N LYS A 294 -11.73 23.07 -24.25
CA LYS A 294 -11.79 22.96 -25.73
C LYS A 294 -11.46 21.58 -26.26
N HIS A 295 -10.66 20.82 -25.52
CA HIS A 295 -10.43 19.43 -25.82
C HIS A 295 -11.74 18.64 -25.70
N GLN A 296 -12.02 17.79 -26.69
CA GLN A 296 -13.19 16.94 -26.67
C GLN A 296 -13.03 15.81 -25.64
N GLU A 297 -13.94 15.71 -24.68
CA GLU A 297 -13.88 14.77 -23.54
C GLU A 297 -13.65 13.30 -23.95
N ASN A 298 -14.09 12.90 -25.15
CA ASN A 298 -14.00 11.51 -25.64
C ASN A 298 -12.72 11.20 -26.45
N HIS A 299 -11.82 12.17 -26.64
CA HIS A 299 -10.57 11.97 -27.40
C HIS A 299 -9.35 12.00 -26.48
N LYS A 300 -8.29 11.29 -26.88
CA LYS A 300 -7.01 11.33 -26.17
C LYS A 300 -6.29 12.65 -26.45
N ILE A 301 -5.62 13.20 -25.44
CA ILE A 301 -4.61 14.25 -25.63
C ILE A 301 -3.31 13.55 -25.99
N PHE A 302 -2.63 14.02 -27.04
CA PHE A 302 -1.33 13.47 -27.43
C PHE A 302 -0.21 14.39 -26.98
N ILE A 303 0.96 13.82 -26.73
CA ILE A 303 2.16 14.49 -26.25
C ILE A 303 3.23 14.39 -27.33
N THR A 304 3.89 15.50 -27.64
CA THR A 304 5.13 15.53 -28.45
C THR A 304 6.34 15.63 -27.53
N LEU A 305 7.41 14.92 -27.86
CA LEU A 305 8.65 14.87 -27.07
C LEU A 305 9.74 15.81 -27.63
N SER A 306 10.91 15.80 -26.99
CA SER A 306 12.10 16.55 -27.40
C SER A 306 12.41 16.40 -28.91
N PRO A 307 12.80 17.47 -29.63
CA PRO A 307 13.14 18.82 -29.13
C PRO A 307 11.93 19.75 -28.92
N ASN A 308 10.73 19.38 -29.35
CA ASN A 308 9.53 20.23 -29.28
C ASN A 308 8.50 19.62 -28.31
N PHE A 309 8.78 19.72 -27.01
CA PHE A 309 7.87 19.18 -25.99
C PHE A 309 6.56 19.97 -25.95
N GLY A 310 5.43 19.27 -26.06
CA GLY A 310 4.12 19.92 -26.14
C GLY A 310 2.97 18.94 -26.20
N PHE A 311 1.79 19.49 -26.47
CA PHE A 311 0.52 18.76 -26.43
C PHE A 311 -0.28 19.05 -27.70
N LEU A 312 -0.92 18.02 -28.23
CA LEU A 312 -1.88 18.11 -29.32
C LEU A 312 -3.28 17.86 -28.77
N PHE A 313 -4.15 18.86 -28.92
CA PHE A 313 -5.55 18.82 -28.54
C PHE A 313 -6.44 18.70 -29.77
N ILE A 314 -7.60 18.08 -29.60
CA ILE A 314 -8.61 17.95 -30.65
C ILE A 314 -9.86 18.71 -30.23
N ALA A 315 -10.29 19.65 -31.07
CA ALA A 315 -11.55 20.37 -30.92
C ALA A 315 -12.41 20.15 -32.17
N CYS A 316 -13.73 20.01 -32.00
CA CYS A 316 -14.65 19.78 -33.13
C CYS A 316 -15.70 20.88 -33.19
N SER A 317 -15.93 21.41 -34.40
CA SER A 317 -17.11 22.21 -34.71
C SER A 317 -18.16 21.37 -35.44
N SER A 318 -19.26 21.99 -35.85
CA SER A 318 -20.29 21.31 -36.66
C SER A 318 -19.77 20.90 -38.04
N VAL A 319 -18.72 21.56 -38.54
CA VAL A 319 -18.21 21.40 -39.91
C VAL A 319 -16.75 20.96 -39.98
N LYS A 320 -15.93 21.28 -38.96
CA LYS A 320 -14.49 21.03 -38.97
C LYS A 320 -14.01 20.23 -37.76
N ASN A 321 -12.94 19.46 -37.96
CA ASN A 321 -12.09 18.91 -36.91
C ASN A 321 -10.82 19.77 -36.83
N HIS A 322 -10.48 20.22 -35.63
CA HIS A 322 -9.36 21.10 -35.35
C HIS A 322 -8.32 20.38 -34.51
N PHE A 323 -7.07 20.45 -34.95
CA PHE A 323 -5.90 19.90 -34.26
C PHE A 323 -5.03 21.06 -33.80
N ILE A 324 -4.91 21.22 -32.49
CA ILE A 324 -4.27 22.37 -31.84
C ILE A 324 -2.98 21.89 -31.19
N TRP A 325 -1.84 22.29 -31.72
CA TRP A 325 -0.53 21.94 -31.17
C TRP A 325 0.06 23.12 -30.41
N GLU A 326 0.21 22.91 -29.11
CA GLU A 326 0.72 23.90 -28.15
C GLU A 326 1.96 23.33 -27.47
N LEU A 327 3.08 24.05 -27.60
CA LEU A 327 4.34 23.67 -26.98
C LEU A 327 4.53 24.41 -25.67
N ILE A 328 5.15 23.76 -24.69
CA ILE A 328 5.26 24.33 -23.32
C ILE A 328 6.00 25.68 -23.27
N ASN A 329 6.93 25.90 -24.21
CA ASN A 329 7.85 27.05 -24.27
C ASN A 329 7.92 27.71 -25.66
N SER A 330 6.83 27.73 -26.43
CA SER A 330 6.79 28.37 -27.77
C SER A 330 6.16 29.76 -27.73
N HIS A 331 6.39 30.55 -28.78
CA HIS A 331 5.75 31.86 -28.99
C HIS A 331 4.47 31.79 -29.84
N ALA A 332 4.02 30.59 -30.19
CA ALA A 332 2.86 30.40 -31.04
C ALA A 332 2.19 29.04 -30.82
N THR A 333 0.87 29.04 -31.03
CA THR A 333 0.01 27.85 -31.16
C THR A 333 -0.21 27.55 -32.63
N TYR A 334 -0.09 26.28 -33.01
CA TYR A 334 -0.33 25.81 -34.37
C TYR A 334 -1.71 25.16 -34.46
N LEU A 335 -2.47 25.48 -35.51
CA LEU A 335 -3.82 24.99 -35.71
C LEU A 335 -3.97 24.44 -37.13
N TRP A 336 -4.36 23.17 -37.22
CA TRP A 336 -4.80 22.55 -38.48
C TRP A 336 -6.29 22.27 -38.42
N SER A 337 -7.03 22.66 -39.46
CA SER A 337 -8.47 22.47 -39.51
C SER A 337 -8.86 21.70 -40.76
N PHE A 338 -9.56 20.59 -40.58
CA PHE A 338 -10.01 19.69 -41.64
C PHE A 338 -11.53 19.69 -41.74
N SER A 339 -12.06 19.59 -42.95
CA SER A 339 -13.50 19.33 -43.12
C SER A 339 -13.86 17.94 -42.58
N ARG A 340 -14.92 17.85 -41.78
CA ARG A 340 -15.42 16.57 -41.24
C ARG A 340 -15.91 15.60 -42.31
N LYS A 341 -16.22 16.12 -43.51
CA LYS A 341 -16.70 15.33 -44.65
C LYS A 341 -15.56 14.85 -45.55
N ALA A 342 -14.37 15.42 -45.42
CA ALA A 342 -13.28 15.15 -46.34
C ALA A 342 -12.58 13.81 -46.04
N ASP A 343 -12.46 13.44 -44.77
CA ASP A 343 -11.80 12.19 -44.35
C ASP A 343 -12.20 11.82 -42.91
N SER A 344 -11.84 10.60 -42.49
CA SER A 344 -11.97 10.13 -41.11
C SER A 344 -11.03 10.89 -40.15
N LEU A 345 -11.43 11.00 -38.88
CA LEU A 345 -10.62 11.66 -37.85
C LEU A 345 -9.24 10.99 -37.69
N ASP A 346 -9.19 9.66 -37.77
CA ASP A 346 -7.93 8.91 -37.64
C ASP A 346 -6.95 9.21 -38.78
N ASN A 347 -7.43 9.33 -40.02
CA ASN A 347 -6.58 9.70 -41.15
C ASN A 347 -6.11 11.16 -41.06
N GLN A 348 -6.98 12.05 -40.58
CA GLN A 348 -6.60 13.44 -40.31
C GLN A 348 -5.53 13.51 -39.22
N LEU A 349 -5.66 12.73 -38.14
CA LEU A 349 -4.66 12.64 -37.08
C LEU A 349 -3.31 12.10 -37.61
N LYS A 350 -3.31 11.04 -38.42
CA LYS A 350 -2.09 10.53 -39.08
C LYS A 350 -1.42 11.58 -39.96
N THR A 351 -2.22 12.40 -40.65
CA THR A 351 -1.71 13.52 -41.46
C THR A 351 -1.02 14.55 -40.57
N VAL A 352 -1.65 14.93 -39.45
CA VAL A 352 -1.06 15.88 -38.49
C VAL A 352 0.22 15.32 -37.86
N GLU A 353 0.26 14.03 -37.52
CA GLU A 353 1.47 13.38 -37.01
C GLU A 353 2.64 13.49 -37.99
N ARG A 354 2.40 13.21 -39.28
CA ARG A 354 3.42 13.36 -40.33
C ARG A 354 3.89 14.80 -40.48
N ILE A 355 2.98 15.78 -40.39
CA ILE A 355 3.33 17.21 -40.42
C ILE A 355 4.22 17.57 -39.23
N ILE A 356 3.88 17.11 -38.02
CA ILE A 356 4.69 17.34 -36.82
C ILE A 356 6.07 16.69 -36.96
N GLY A 357 6.15 15.49 -37.51
CA GLY A 357 7.42 14.82 -37.85
C GLY A 357 8.29 15.69 -38.75
N MET A 358 7.72 16.16 -39.85
CA MET A 358 8.41 17.06 -40.78
C MET A 358 8.88 18.37 -40.12
N ILE A 359 8.05 18.98 -39.27
CA ILE A 359 8.44 20.18 -38.51
C ILE A 359 9.59 19.90 -37.54
N ARG A 360 9.63 18.71 -36.93
CA ARG A 360 10.72 18.30 -36.02
C ARG A 360 12.04 18.12 -36.78
N GLU A 361 12.00 17.57 -37.98
CA GLU A 361 13.19 17.29 -38.80
C GLU A 361 13.71 18.53 -39.54
N GLN A 362 12.82 19.29 -40.17
CA GLN A 362 13.17 20.36 -41.12
C GLN A 362 12.93 21.76 -40.56
N GLY A 363 12.25 21.87 -39.42
CA GLY A 363 11.94 23.14 -38.76
C GLY A 363 10.63 23.79 -39.22
N ARG A 364 10.18 24.75 -38.41
CA ARG A 364 8.88 25.43 -38.57
C ARG A 364 8.85 26.36 -39.78
N ASP A 365 9.96 27.06 -40.05
CA ASP A 365 10.05 28.00 -41.16
C ASP A 365 10.00 27.28 -42.51
N HIS A 366 10.63 26.11 -42.60
CA HIS A 366 10.55 25.25 -43.77
C HIS A 366 9.09 24.85 -44.05
N TYR A 367 8.39 24.32 -43.04
CA TYR A 367 6.99 23.95 -43.19
C TYR A 367 6.11 25.12 -43.62
N ARG A 368 6.32 26.31 -43.04
CA ARG A 368 5.53 27.49 -43.39
C ARG A 368 5.71 27.87 -44.86
N ASN A 369 6.94 27.84 -45.36
CA ASN A 369 7.23 28.17 -46.75
C ASN A 369 6.63 27.12 -47.69
N ASP A 370 6.77 25.83 -47.36
CA ASP A 370 6.18 24.73 -48.13
C ASP A 370 4.65 24.83 -48.19
N TYR A 371 3.99 25.07 -47.05
CA TYR A 371 2.53 25.28 -47.01
C TYR A 371 2.11 26.46 -47.87
N GLN A 372 2.83 27.59 -47.83
CA GLN A 372 2.51 28.75 -48.66
C GLN A 372 2.63 28.48 -50.15
N MET A 373 3.58 27.63 -50.57
CA MET A 373 3.73 27.25 -51.98
C MET A 373 2.68 26.25 -52.43
N ASN A 374 2.22 25.37 -51.54
CA ASN A 374 1.39 24.21 -51.85
C ASN A 374 -0.04 24.27 -51.28
N PHE A 375 -0.49 25.40 -50.74
CA PHE A 375 -1.75 25.50 -49.97
C PHE A 375 -3.00 25.07 -50.75
N VAL A 376 -3.01 25.21 -52.08
CA VAL A 376 -4.14 24.82 -52.94
C VAL A 376 -4.29 23.29 -53.03
N HIS A 377 -3.22 22.54 -52.73
CA HIS A 377 -3.15 21.09 -52.89
C HIS A 377 -3.30 20.30 -51.59
N VAL A 378 -3.50 20.98 -50.45
CA VAL A 378 -3.64 20.34 -49.15
C VAL A 378 -5.10 20.39 -48.65
N PRO A 379 -5.62 19.31 -48.06
CA PRO A 379 -7.04 19.21 -47.68
C PRO A 379 -7.36 19.88 -46.33
N TYR A 380 -6.57 20.87 -45.90
CA TYR A 380 -6.68 21.48 -44.59
C TYR A 380 -6.25 22.96 -44.57
N ASP A 381 -6.85 23.71 -43.65
CA ASP A 381 -6.44 25.07 -43.32
C ASP A 381 -5.39 25.05 -42.23
N PHE A 382 -4.27 25.76 -42.42
CA PHE A 382 -3.24 25.93 -41.40
C PHE A 382 -3.20 27.38 -40.91
N ASN A 383 -3.24 27.54 -39.59
CA ASN A 383 -3.20 28.84 -38.92
C ASN A 383 -2.21 28.85 -37.75
N ILE A 384 -1.69 30.04 -37.45
CA ILE A 384 -0.77 30.27 -36.34
C ILE A 384 -1.34 31.37 -35.44
N VAL A 385 -1.52 31.06 -34.16
CA VAL A 385 -1.92 32.05 -33.14
C VAL A 385 -0.66 32.49 -32.38
N ILE A 386 -0.20 33.71 -32.67
CA ILE A 386 1.02 34.27 -32.06
C ILE A 386 0.73 34.76 -30.64
N HIS A 387 1.62 34.42 -29.71
CA HIS A 387 1.57 34.85 -28.31
C HIS A 387 2.16 36.26 -28.17
N ARG A 388 1.40 37.27 -28.61
CA ARG A 388 1.84 38.67 -28.57
C ARG A 388 2.08 39.13 -27.12
N HIS A 389 3.14 39.91 -26.88
CA HIS A 389 3.44 40.57 -25.60
C HIS A 389 3.69 39.66 -24.38
N ALA A 390 3.82 38.35 -24.55
CA ALA A 390 4.02 37.42 -23.43
C ALA A 390 5.30 37.65 -22.60
N ASP A 391 6.30 38.36 -23.15
CA ASP A 391 7.56 38.70 -22.47
C ASP A 391 7.58 40.10 -21.83
N LYS A 392 6.55 40.93 -22.07
CA LYS A 392 6.60 42.37 -21.75
C LYS A 392 5.90 42.76 -20.44
N GLY A 393 5.31 41.82 -19.69
CA GLY A 393 4.85 41.99 -18.31
C GLY A 393 3.75 43.04 -18.02
N ILE A 394 3.38 43.89 -18.98
CA ILE A 394 2.49 45.04 -18.77
C ILE A 394 1.00 44.68 -18.96
N VAL A 395 0.69 43.67 -19.79
CA VAL A 395 -0.67 43.21 -20.08
C VAL A 395 -0.68 41.70 -20.21
N ASP A 396 -1.66 41.03 -19.59
CA ASP A 396 -1.88 39.59 -19.74
C ASP A 396 -2.20 39.28 -21.22
N PRO A 397 -1.36 38.53 -21.96
CA PRO A 397 -1.55 38.27 -23.38
C PRO A 397 -2.65 37.23 -23.64
N PHE A 398 -3.08 36.50 -22.61
CA PHE A 398 -3.97 35.36 -22.72
C PHE A 398 -5.36 35.68 -23.31
N PRO A 399 -6.07 36.76 -22.91
CA PRO A 399 -7.38 37.08 -23.49
C PRO A 399 -7.33 37.30 -25.01
N GLY A 400 -6.28 37.98 -25.51
CA GLY A 400 -6.10 38.22 -26.95
C GLY A 400 -5.79 36.94 -27.71
N TRP A 401 -4.94 36.07 -27.14
CA TRP A 401 -4.70 34.73 -27.68
C TRP A 401 -5.99 33.90 -27.74
N LYS A 402 -6.76 33.88 -26.64
CA LYS A 402 -8.00 33.11 -26.52
C LYS A 402 -9.02 33.55 -27.56
N HIS A 403 -9.26 34.85 -27.67
CA HIS A 403 -10.19 35.40 -28.64
C HIS A 403 -9.81 35.00 -30.07
N ARG A 404 -8.52 35.13 -30.43
CA ARG A 404 -8.04 34.76 -31.77
C ARG A 404 -8.17 33.27 -32.04
N LEU A 405 -7.92 32.42 -31.05
CA LEU A 405 -8.12 30.98 -31.20
C LEU A 405 -9.61 30.67 -31.44
N GLU A 406 -10.51 31.27 -30.67
CA GLU A 406 -11.95 31.03 -30.78
C GLU A 406 -12.53 31.44 -32.14
N GLU A 407 -12.04 32.53 -32.74
CA GLU A 407 -12.41 32.93 -34.11
C GLU A 407 -12.07 31.86 -35.16
N LEU A 408 -10.98 31.12 -34.95
CA LEU A 408 -10.49 30.12 -35.90
C LEU A 408 -11.13 28.73 -35.71
N LEU A 409 -11.80 28.51 -34.58
CA LEU A 409 -12.46 27.24 -34.23
C LEU A 409 -13.94 27.18 -34.66
N VAL A 410 -14.41 28.16 -35.43
CA VAL A 410 -15.79 28.23 -35.95
C VAL A 410 -16.00 27.23 -37.09
#